data_AF-A0A558DN97-F1
#
_entry.id   AF-A0A558DN97-F1
#
_cell.length_a   1.000
_cell.length_b   1.000
_cell.length_c   1.000
_cell.angle_alpha   90.00
_cell.angle_beta   90.00
_cell.angle_gamma   90.00
#
_symmetry.space_group_name_H-M   'P 1'
#
loop_
_entity.id
_entity.type
_entity.pdbx_description
1 polymer ?
#
loop_
_entity_poly.entity_id
_entity_poly.type
_entity_poly.pdbx_seq_one_letter_code
_entity_poly.pdbx_strand_id
1 'polypeptide(L)'
;MDGVPAEELQKALELEGNVVGNMLMSNLDDSSALEMAARLDRCVDNLLYGVRTQRTPHSRSVYVDLLTGLALTAETLRTRSRGDQAAADRHAAMASQCLARVSMNEILPGRHTGRTGDGGPFV
;
A
#
# COMPACT_ATOMS: atom_id res chain seq x y z
N MET A 1 -20.76 -4.38 7.46
CA MET A 1 -19.95 -4.77 6.28
C MET A 1 -18.57 -4.22 6.56
N ASP A 2 -17.71 -4.98 7.24
CA ASP A 2 -16.53 -4.43 7.93
C ASP A 2 -15.22 -5.19 7.60
N GLY A 3 -15.18 -5.91 6.48
CA GLY A 3 -14.02 -6.74 6.08
C GLY A 3 -13.21 -6.25 4.87
N VAL A 4 -13.77 -5.34 4.06
CA VAL A 4 -13.20 -4.94 2.76
C VAL A 4 -11.79 -4.30 2.81
N PRO A 5 -11.44 -3.44 3.80
CA PRO A 5 -10.15 -2.75 3.74
C PRO A 5 -8.94 -3.64 3.97
N ALA A 6 -9.08 -4.74 4.73
CA ALA A 6 -7.94 -5.61 5.08
C ALA A 6 -7.55 -6.53 3.91
N GLU A 7 -8.53 -7.11 3.23
CA GLU A 7 -8.29 -7.98 2.07
C GLU A 7 -7.74 -7.19 0.87
N GLU A 8 -8.31 -6.01 0.59
CA GLU A 8 -7.82 -5.15 -0.49
C GLU A 8 -6.40 -4.61 -0.19
N LEU A 9 -6.11 -4.32 1.09
CA LEU A 9 -4.77 -3.92 1.52
C LEU A 9 -3.75 -5.05 1.29
N GLN A 10 -4.09 -6.27 1.69
CA GLN A 10 -3.23 -7.42 1.48
C GLN A 10 -2.97 -7.67 -0.01
N LYS A 11 -4.03 -7.66 -0.84
CA LYS A 11 -3.90 -7.80 -2.30
C LYS A 11 -3.01 -6.73 -2.91
N ALA A 12 -3.12 -5.48 -2.45
CA ALA A 12 -2.32 -4.38 -2.95
C ALA A 12 -0.82 -4.57 -2.64
N LEU A 13 -0.49 -5.00 -1.42
CA LEU A 13 0.89 -5.27 -1.00
C LEU A 13 1.49 -6.49 -1.70
N GLU A 14 0.70 -7.56 -1.89
CA GLU A 14 1.14 -8.73 -2.65
C GLU A 14 1.40 -8.37 -4.13
N LEU A 15 0.53 -7.55 -4.73
CA LEU A 15 0.72 -7.06 -6.09
C LEU A 15 1.96 -6.18 -6.21
N GLU A 16 2.18 -5.27 -5.25
CA GLU A 16 3.37 -4.42 -5.19
C GLU A 16 4.65 -5.23 -5.09
N GLY A 17 4.71 -6.21 -4.18
CA GLY A 17 5.86 -7.10 -4.04
C GLY A 17 6.15 -7.91 -5.31
N ASN A 18 5.11 -8.40 -6.00
CA ASN A 18 5.25 -9.07 -7.29
C ASN A 18 5.80 -8.14 -8.38
N VAL A 19 5.33 -6.89 -8.42
CA VAL A 19 5.81 -5.87 -9.35
C VAL A 19 7.29 -5.59 -9.11
N VAL A 20 7.70 -5.35 -7.87
CA VAL A 20 9.11 -5.13 -7.51
C VAL A 20 9.97 -6.33 -7.88
N GLY A 21 9.52 -7.55 -7.55
CA GLY A 21 10.22 -8.78 -7.92
C GLY A 21 10.45 -8.90 -9.43
N ASN A 22 9.42 -8.66 -10.23
CA ASN A 22 9.52 -8.72 -11.69
C ASN A 22 10.43 -7.62 -12.26
N MET A 23 10.39 -6.40 -11.70
CA MET A 23 11.26 -5.30 -12.11
C MET A 23 12.75 -5.60 -11.86
N LEU A 24 13.07 -6.33 -10.79
CA LEU A 24 14.43 -6.75 -10.46
C LEU A 24 14.92 -7.86 -11.39
N MET A 25 14.03 -8.77 -11.80
CA MET A 25 14.38 -9.88 -12.70
C MET A 25 14.45 -9.49 -14.18
N SER A 26 14.10 -8.23 -14.54
CA SER A 26 14.06 -7.74 -15.94
C SER A 26 13.17 -8.56 -16.89
N ASN A 27 12.22 -9.32 -16.35
CA ASN A 27 11.36 -10.24 -17.10
C ASN A 27 10.04 -9.59 -17.54
N LEU A 28 9.93 -8.27 -17.43
CA LEU A 28 8.68 -7.56 -17.60
C LEU A 28 8.60 -6.91 -18.97
N ASP A 29 7.74 -7.43 -19.83
CA ASP A 29 7.37 -6.76 -21.07
C ASP A 29 6.44 -5.56 -20.80
N ASP A 30 6.39 -4.63 -21.75
CA ASP A 30 5.66 -3.38 -21.59
C ASP A 30 4.14 -3.58 -21.42
N SER A 31 3.56 -4.61 -22.04
CA SER A 31 2.11 -4.85 -21.92
C SER A 31 1.78 -5.34 -20.51
N SER A 32 2.57 -6.28 -19.99
CA SER A 32 2.44 -6.77 -18.62
C SER A 32 2.70 -5.68 -17.58
N ALA A 33 3.68 -4.80 -17.83
CA ALA A 33 3.96 -3.64 -16.97
C ALA A 33 2.76 -2.69 -16.87
N LEU A 34 2.14 -2.35 -18.00
CA LEU A 34 0.97 -1.48 -18.04
C LEU A 34 -0.26 -2.13 -17.39
N GLU A 35 -0.47 -3.43 -17.56
CA GLU A 35 -1.56 -4.14 -16.89
C GLU A 35 -1.41 -4.11 -15.37
N MET A 36 -0.20 -4.37 -14.86
CA MET A 36 0.04 -4.31 -13.42
C MET A 36 -0.08 -2.89 -12.86
N ALA A 37 0.36 -1.87 -13.61
CA ALA A 37 0.14 -0.48 -13.22
C ALA A 37 -1.35 -0.17 -13.08
N ALA A 38 -2.19 -0.60 -14.02
CA ALA A 38 -3.63 -0.43 -13.93
C ALA A 38 -4.26 -1.21 -12.77
N ARG A 39 -3.71 -2.38 -12.41
CA ARG A 39 -4.15 -3.14 -11.23
C ARG A 39 -3.79 -2.41 -9.93
N LEU A 40 -2.61 -1.82 -9.84
CA LEU A 40 -2.20 -0.99 -8.70
C LEU A 40 -3.09 0.24 -8.54
N ASP A 41 -3.44 0.92 -9.63
CA ASP A 41 -4.39 2.05 -9.57
C ASP A 41 -5.74 1.64 -8.99
N ARG A 42 -6.29 0.50 -9.45
CA ARG A 42 -7.55 -0.02 -8.91
C ARG A 42 -7.46 -0.34 -7.41
N CYS A 43 -6.32 -0.88 -6.96
CA CYS A 43 -6.08 -1.08 -5.54
C CYS A 43 -6.07 0.25 -4.79
N VAL A 44 -5.40 1.29 -5.31
CA VAL A 44 -5.40 2.64 -4.72
C VAL A 44 -6.83 3.18 -4.62
N ASP A 45 -7.61 3.11 -5.69
CA ASP A 45 -9.00 3.59 -5.73
C ASP A 45 -9.88 2.88 -4.70
N ASN A 46 -9.78 1.56 -4.60
CA ASN A 46 -10.51 0.76 -3.62
C ASN A 46 -10.11 1.12 -2.17
N LEU A 47 -8.86 1.49 -1.96
CA LEU A 47 -8.30 1.81 -0.64
C LEU A 47 -8.49 3.28 -0.24
N LEU A 48 -8.83 4.19 -1.17
CA LEU A 48 -9.02 5.63 -0.87
C LEU A 48 -10.00 5.87 0.30
N TYR A 49 -11.07 5.08 0.37
CA TYR A 49 -12.04 5.19 1.46
C TYR A 49 -11.41 4.91 2.84
N GLY A 50 -10.41 4.04 2.90
CA GLY A 50 -9.71 3.65 4.11
C GLY A 50 -8.93 4.78 4.79
N VAL A 51 -8.62 5.88 4.09
CA VAL A 51 -8.01 7.08 4.68
C VAL A 51 -8.95 7.73 5.70
N ARG A 52 -10.25 7.77 5.38
CA ARG A 52 -11.28 8.40 6.21
C ARG A 52 -11.62 7.56 7.44
N THR A 53 -11.37 6.25 7.39
CA THR A 53 -11.67 5.33 8.50
C THR A 53 -10.54 5.27 9.54
N GLN A 54 -9.38 5.87 9.25
CA GLN A 54 -8.28 5.96 10.21
C GLN A 54 -8.61 6.88 11.38
N ARG A 55 -8.43 6.35 12.61
CA ARG A 55 -8.83 7.01 13.86
C ARG A 55 -7.83 8.05 14.35
N THR A 56 -6.56 7.92 13.98
CA THR A 56 -5.49 8.80 14.45
C THR A 56 -4.84 9.54 13.29
N PRO A 57 -4.31 10.76 13.50
CA PRO A 57 -3.53 11.47 12.49
C PRO A 57 -2.31 10.67 12.02
N HIS A 58 -1.67 9.93 12.93
CA HIS A 58 -0.54 9.05 12.61
C HIS A 58 -0.95 7.92 11.67
N SER A 59 -1.97 7.12 12.02
CA SER A 59 -2.49 6.05 11.15
C SER A 59 -2.94 6.58 9.80
N ARG A 60 -3.51 7.80 9.75
CA ARG A 60 -3.85 8.46 8.48
C ARG A 60 -2.62 8.77 7.64
N SER A 61 -1.54 9.29 8.25
CA SER A 61 -0.27 9.53 7.55
C SER A 61 0.31 8.24 6.99
N VAL A 62 0.35 7.18 7.79
CA VAL A 62 0.84 5.86 7.37
C VAL A 62 -0.02 5.29 6.22
N TYR A 63 -1.34 5.49 6.26
CA TYR A 63 -2.22 5.09 5.16
C TYR A 63 -1.98 5.89 3.88
N VAL A 64 -1.72 7.20 4.00
CA VAL A 64 -1.37 8.04 2.84
C VAL A 64 -0.03 7.64 2.25
N ASP A 65 0.96 7.30 3.08
CA ASP A 65 2.25 6.78 2.63
C ASP A 65 2.08 5.47 1.84
N LEU A 66 1.20 4.56 2.29
CA LEU A 66 0.84 3.37 1.52
C LEU A 66 0.28 3.72 0.14
N LEU A 67 -0.76 4.56 0.08
CA LEU A 67 -1.41 4.92 -1.19
C LEU A 67 -0.43 5.60 -2.14
N THR A 68 0.42 6.47 -1.61
CA THR A 68 1.47 7.17 -2.36
C THR A 68 2.49 6.18 -2.89
N GLY A 69 2.92 5.22 -2.06
CA GLY A 69 3.83 4.15 -2.45
C GLY A 69 3.30 3.33 -3.62
N LEU A 70 2.06 2.83 -3.52
CA LEU A 70 1.41 2.05 -4.57
C LEU A 70 1.28 2.84 -5.89
N ALA A 71 0.87 4.11 -5.81
CA ALA A 71 0.74 4.98 -6.98
C ALA A 71 2.08 5.26 -7.66
N LEU A 72 3.15 5.49 -6.88
CA LEU A 72 4.50 5.69 -7.40
C LEU A 72 5.08 4.41 -8.01
N THR A 73 4.76 3.23 -7.47
CA THR A 73 5.12 1.95 -8.08
C THR A 73 4.42 1.77 -9.43
N ALA A 74 3.14 2.14 -9.55
CA ALA A 74 2.43 2.14 -10.83
C ALA A 74 3.07 3.12 -11.83
N GLU A 75 3.45 4.33 -11.38
CA GLU A 75 4.09 5.32 -12.25
C GLU A 75 5.50 4.90 -12.67
N THR A 76 6.24 4.20 -11.81
CA THR A 76 7.52 3.58 -12.14
C THR A 76 7.36 2.66 -13.36
N LEU A 77 6.35 1.78 -13.35
CA LEU A 77 6.06 0.87 -14.46
C LEU A 77 5.77 1.62 -15.75
N ARG A 78 4.87 2.62 -15.71
CA ARG A 78 4.54 3.44 -16.89
C ARG A 78 5.76 4.18 -17.45
N THR A 79 6.60 4.69 -16.56
CA THR A 79 7.77 5.49 -16.93
C THR A 79 8.86 4.61 -17.56
N ARG A 80 9.09 3.40 -17.02
CA ARG A 80 9.99 2.41 -17.63
C ARG A 80 9.53 2.01 -19.03
N SER A 81 8.24 1.72 -19.22
CA SER A 81 7.69 1.36 -20.54
C SER A 81 7.76 2.47 -21.58
N ARG A 82 7.99 3.73 -21.16
CA ARG A 82 8.29 4.85 -22.07
C ARG A 82 9.78 5.02 -22.35
N GLY A 83 10.64 4.20 -21.74
CA GLY A 83 12.10 4.25 -21.87
C GLY A 83 12.79 5.29 -20.98
N ASP A 84 12.08 5.94 -20.05
CA ASP A 84 12.67 6.94 -19.14
C ASP A 84 13.13 6.27 -17.83
N GLN A 85 14.28 5.61 -17.88
CA GLN A 85 14.80 4.88 -16.72
C GLN A 85 15.12 5.83 -15.54
N ALA A 86 15.58 7.05 -15.80
CA ALA A 86 15.97 8.00 -14.76
C ALA A 86 14.77 8.48 -13.94
N ALA A 87 13.64 8.80 -14.59
CA ALA A 87 12.42 9.15 -13.89
C ALA A 87 11.81 7.94 -13.18
N ALA A 88 11.87 6.75 -13.78
CA ALA A 88 11.42 5.52 -13.14
C ALA A 88 12.19 5.20 -11.86
N ASP A 89 13.52 5.33 -11.85
CA ASP A 89 14.35 5.08 -10.67
C ASP A 89 14.01 6.06 -9.53
N ARG A 90 13.71 7.32 -9.86
CA ARG A 90 13.26 8.31 -8.88
C ARG A 90 11.91 7.92 -8.27
N HIS A 91 10.94 7.53 -9.11
CA HIS A 91 9.63 7.08 -8.63
C HIS A 91 9.76 5.83 -7.75
N ALA A 92 10.61 4.86 -8.13
CA ALA A 92 10.86 3.66 -7.34
C ALA A 92 11.49 3.98 -5.99
N ALA A 93 12.47 4.89 -5.95
CA ALA A 93 13.10 5.31 -4.69
C ALA A 93 12.10 6.01 -3.76
N MET A 94 11.24 6.87 -4.30
CA MET A 94 10.20 7.54 -3.51
C MET A 94 9.13 6.55 -3.02
N ALA A 95 8.72 5.60 -3.87
CA ALA A 95 7.79 4.54 -3.50
C ALA A 95 8.32 3.72 -2.32
N SER A 96 9.59 3.30 -2.41
CA SER A 96 10.28 2.57 -1.34
C SER A 96 10.33 3.35 -0.03
N GLN A 97 10.60 4.66 -0.07
CA GLN A 97 10.60 5.50 1.13
C GLN A 97 9.23 5.60 1.80
N CYS A 98 8.15 5.63 1.01
CA CYS A 98 6.79 5.66 1.53
C CYS A 98 6.42 4.30 2.14
N LEU A 99 6.66 3.21 1.40
CA LEU A 99 6.32 1.86 1.84
C LEU A 99 7.18 1.37 3.03
N ALA A 100 8.40 1.87 3.19
CA ALA A 100 9.23 1.57 4.36
C ALA A 100 8.64 2.07 5.68
N ARG A 101 7.74 3.07 5.64
CA ARG A 101 7.03 3.61 6.81
C ARG A 101 5.72 2.88 7.09
N VAL A 102 5.28 2.02 6.18
CA VAL A 102 4.00 1.32 6.27
C VAL A 102 4.13 0.13 7.22
N SER A 103 3.36 0.15 8.30
CA SER A 103 3.17 -0.99 9.21
C SER A 103 1.71 -1.44 9.18
N MET A 104 1.43 -2.68 8.79
CA MET A 104 0.06 -3.21 8.72
C MET A 104 -0.69 -3.13 10.07
N ASN A 105 0.03 -3.24 11.19
CA ASN A 105 -0.54 -3.12 12.53
C ASN A 105 -1.07 -1.71 12.84
N GLU A 106 -0.61 -0.69 12.13
CA GLU A 106 -1.03 0.71 12.30
C GLU A 106 -2.17 1.12 11.37
N ILE A 107 -2.39 0.36 10.29
CA ILE A 107 -3.35 0.61 9.20
C ILE A 107 -4.63 -0.18 9.38
N LEU A 108 -4.55 -1.40 9.91
CA LEU A 108 -5.71 -2.21 10.22
C LEU A 108 -6.43 -1.62 11.46
N PRO A 109 -7.75 -1.35 11.40
CA PRO A 109 -8.50 -0.98 12.58
C PRO A 109 -8.42 -2.14 13.56
N GLY A 110 -7.62 -1.98 14.61
CA GLY A 110 -7.18 -3.09 15.45
C GLY A 110 -8.33 -4.00 15.92
N ARG A 111 -8.11 -5.31 15.79
CA ARG A 111 -8.47 -6.25 16.85
C ARG A 111 -7.73 -5.76 18.10
N HIS A 112 -8.38 -4.88 18.85
CA HIS A 112 -8.13 -4.87 20.28
C HIS A 112 -8.56 -6.24 20.77
N THR A 113 -7.59 -7.09 21.11
CA THR A 113 -7.80 -8.08 22.16
C THR A 113 -8.53 -7.35 23.28
N GLY A 114 -9.71 -7.88 23.58
CA GLY A 114 -10.62 -7.28 24.53
C GLY A 114 -9.90 -6.92 25.82
N ARG A 115 -10.07 -5.67 26.23
CA ARG A 115 -10.14 -5.34 27.64
C ARG A 115 -11.29 -6.16 28.23
N THR A 116 -11.03 -7.36 28.73
CA THR A 116 -12.00 -8.15 29.50
C THR A 116 -11.68 -8.02 30.98
N GLY A 117 -12.63 -7.45 31.74
CA GLY A 117 -12.75 -7.53 33.21
C GLY A 117 -11.78 -6.62 33.94
N ASP A 118 -12.19 -5.58 34.67
CA ASP A 118 -13.15 -5.62 35.77
C ASP A 118 -12.83 -6.74 36.77
N GLY A 119 -12.24 -6.34 37.90
CA GLY A 119 -11.63 -7.23 38.86
C GLY A 119 -11.22 -6.52 40.15
N GLY A 120 -12.11 -5.70 40.71
CA GLY A 120 -12.17 -5.46 42.16
C GLY A 120 -11.75 -4.08 42.65
N PRO A 121 -12.38 -3.57 43.73
CA PRO A 121 -12.74 -2.17 43.86
C PRO A 121 -11.80 -1.37 44.78
N PHE A 122 -11.92 -0.06 44.68
CA PHE A 122 -11.66 0.87 45.77
C PHE A 122 -12.43 0.43 47.03
N VAL A 123 -11.74 -0.16 48.01
CA VAL A 123 -11.76 0.11 49.48
C VAL A 123 -10.66 -0.69 50.16
#